data_AF-A0A2G9XJT2-F1
#
_entry.id   AF-A0A2G9XJT2-F1
#
_cell.length_a   1.000
_cell.length_b   1.000
_cell.length_c   1.000
_cell.angle_alpha   90.00
_cell.angle_beta   90.00
_cell.angle_gamma   90.00
#
_symmetry.space_group_name_H-M   'P 1'
#
loop_
_entity.id
_entity.type
_entity.pdbx_description
1 polymer ?
#
loop_
_entity_poly.entity_id
_entity_poly.type
_entity_poly.pdbx_seq_one_letter_code
_entity_poly.pdbx_strand_id
1 'polypeptide(L)'
;MVAATQKSARTALLKRAEVVGEFGEERWQQLRRAGHDLRLHALTHLDSYLAMAEEKVIAAGGHVHWARDAEEVHRIVLDIASQHSVHKIVKVKSMVTEEIELNHVLEDQGIKVYETDLGEFIVQLAGQRPSHITAPALHMTKEEIADLFCEKLKVKAEPDPKLLTEIARKLLREEFLNAGMGISGGNFLIAETGTLVLVTNEGNGRMCTSLPPVHVAIVGIEKIIPDWESAAVMLKLLARSVSGSKITAYNTFITGVR
;
A
#
# COMPACT_ATOMS: atom_id res chain seq x y z
N MET A 1 25.72 -3.60 1.90
CA MET A 1 24.53 -3.42 1.04
C MET A 1 24.24 -4.62 0.11
N VAL A 2 25.20 -5.07 -0.72
CA VAL A 2 24.96 -6.18 -1.70
C VAL A 2 24.59 -7.52 -1.04
N ALA A 3 25.26 -7.91 0.04
CA ALA A 3 25.03 -9.20 0.69
C ALA A 3 23.64 -9.34 1.34
N ALA A 4 23.12 -8.27 1.99
CA ALA A 4 21.78 -8.28 2.60
C ALA A 4 20.68 -8.38 1.54
N THR A 5 20.84 -7.62 0.44
CA THR A 5 19.93 -7.66 -0.72
C THR A 5 19.93 -9.03 -1.39
N GLN A 6 21.11 -9.61 -1.64
CA GLN A 6 21.24 -10.95 -2.21
C GLN A 6 20.63 -12.04 -1.31
N LYS A 7 20.86 -11.96 0.00
CA LYS A 7 20.27 -12.89 0.98
C LYS A 7 18.75 -12.80 0.97
N SER A 8 18.20 -11.59 1.03
CA SER A 8 16.76 -11.35 1.00
C SER A 8 16.12 -11.89 -0.28
N ALA A 9 16.69 -11.55 -1.44
CA ALA A 9 16.23 -12.05 -2.74
C ALA A 9 16.26 -13.57 -2.82
N ARG A 10 17.35 -14.21 -2.37
CA ARG A 10 17.47 -15.67 -2.33
C ARG A 10 16.40 -16.30 -1.45
N THR A 11 16.15 -15.76 -0.27
CA THR A 11 15.10 -16.26 0.62
C THR A 11 13.71 -16.15 -0.01
N ALA A 12 13.40 -15.01 -0.66
CA ALA A 12 12.12 -14.82 -1.34
C ALA A 12 11.93 -15.83 -2.49
N LEU A 13 12.97 -16.05 -3.31
CA LEU A 13 12.93 -17.02 -4.41
C LEU A 13 12.76 -18.46 -3.92
N LEU A 14 13.44 -18.85 -2.82
CA LEU A 14 13.30 -20.18 -2.23
C LEU A 14 11.88 -20.43 -1.70
N LYS A 15 11.34 -19.48 -0.92
CA LYS A 15 9.96 -19.57 -0.40
C LYS A 15 8.93 -19.66 -1.53
N ARG A 16 9.13 -18.87 -2.60
CA ARG A 16 8.28 -18.93 -3.79
C ARG A 16 8.37 -20.31 -4.45
N ALA A 17 9.57 -20.85 -4.66
CA ALA A 17 9.76 -22.15 -5.29
C ALA A 17 9.10 -23.28 -4.48
N GLU A 18 9.21 -23.23 -3.15
CA GLU A 18 8.55 -24.18 -2.24
C GLU A 18 7.03 -24.15 -2.39
N VAL A 19 6.41 -22.98 -2.27
CA VAL A 19 4.94 -22.86 -2.37
C VAL A 19 4.42 -23.15 -3.78
N VAL A 20 5.19 -22.83 -4.82
CA VAL A 20 4.87 -23.23 -6.20
C VAL A 20 4.96 -24.73 -6.36
N GLY A 21 5.99 -25.37 -5.80
CA GLY A 21 6.16 -26.83 -5.79
C GLY A 21 4.99 -27.54 -5.11
N GLU A 22 4.55 -27.07 -3.94
CA GLU A 22 3.35 -27.58 -3.26
C GLU A 22 2.07 -27.39 -4.08
N PHE A 23 1.95 -26.25 -4.76
CA PHE A 23 0.81 -25.96 -5.61
C PHE A 23 0.83 -26.78 -6.90
N GLY A 24 1.98 -27.30 -7.32
CA GLY A 24 2.16 -28.08 -8.54
C GLY A 24 2.39 -27.18 -9.76
N GLU A 25 3.45 -27.49 -10.51
CA GLU A 25 3.94 -26.64 -11.60
C GLU A 25 2.90 -26.39 -12.69
N GLU A 26 2.14 -27.42 -13.08
CA GLU A 26 1.08 -27.30 -14.08
C GLU A 26 -0.01 -26.31 -13.63
N ARG A 27 -0.53 -26.49 -12.42
CA ARG A 27 -1.55 -25.59 -11.83
C ARG A 27 -1.00 -24.17 -11.67
N TRP A 28 0.28 -24.03 -11.36
CA TRP A 28 0.94 -22.74 -11.28
C TRP A 28 0.99 -22.03 -12.63
N GLN A 29 1.37 -22.72 -13.71
CA GLN A 29 1.36 -22.12 -15.05
C GLN A 29 -0.07 -21.80 -15.52
N GLN A 30 -1.06 -22.64 -15.20
CA GLN A 30 -2.48 -22.34 -15.45
C GLN A 30 -2.92 -21.07 -14.70
N LEU A 31 -2.57 -20.93 -13.42
CA LEU A 31 -2.88 -19.73 -12.63
C LEU A 31 -2.21 -18.47 -13.21
N ARG A 32 -0.95 -18.58 -13.66
CA ARG A 32 -0.25 -17.47 -14.34
C ARG A 32 -0.94 -17.09 -15.64
N ARG A 33 -1.38 -18.06 -16.43
CA ARG A 33 -2.10 -17.83 -17.68
C ARG A 33 -3.45 -17.17 -17.43
N ALA A 34 -4.21 -17.66 -16.46
CA ALA A 34 -5.48 -17.05 -16.05
C ALA A 34 -5.29 -15.59 -15.60
N GLY A 35 -4.28 -15.32 -14.77
CA GLY A 35 -3.95 -13.95 -14.36
C GLY A 35 -3.53 -13.05 -15.54
N HIS A 36 -2.76 -13.58 -16.48
CA HIS A 36 -2.41 -12.87 -17.71
C HIS A 36 -3.64 -12.52 -18.54
N ASP A 37 -4.48 -13.50 -18.85
CA ASP A 37 -5.63 -13.33 -19.75
C ASP A 37 -6.67 -12.39 -19.15
N LEU A 38 -6.90 -12.49 -17.84
CA LEU A 38 -7.74 -11.56 -17.08
C LEU A 38 -7.21 -10.13 -17.14
N ARG A 39 -5.91 -9.94 -16.88
CA ARG A 39 -5.29 -8.61 -16.93
C ARG A 39 -5.36 -8.02 -18.33
N LEU A 40 -5.09 -8.82 -19.35
CA LEU A 40 -5.21 -8.40 -20.74
C LEU A 40 -6.66 -7.98 -21.06
N HIS A 41 -7.64 -8.81 -20.70
CA HIS A 41 -9.06 -8.52 -20.90
C HIS A 41 -9.49 -7.22 -20.22
N ALA A 42 -9.12 -7.01 -18.95
CA ALA A 42 -9.44 -5.78 -18.23
C ALA A 42 -8.81 -4.54 -18.90
N LEU A 43 -7.56 -4.67 -19.36
CA LEU A 43 -6.84 -3.57 -20.01
C LEU A 43 -7.40 -3.23 -21.41
N THR A 44 -7.95 -4.19 -22.14
CA THR A 44 -8.57 -3.94 -23.46
C THR A 44 -10.01 -3.43 -23.36
N HIS A 45 -10.60 -3.43 -22.16
CA HIS A 45 -11.96 -2.97 -21.89
C HIS A 45 -11.99 -1.96 -20.73
N LEU A 46 -10.92 -1.17 -20.59
CA LEU A 46 -10.78 -0.19 -19.50
C LEU A 46 -11.96 0.78 -19.45
N ASP A 47 -12.38 1.29 -20.60
CA ASP A 47 -13.52 2.20 -20.73
C ASP A 47 -14.78 1.67 -20.03
N SER A 48 -15.12 0.41 -20.27
CA SER A 48 -16.31 -0.24 -19.73
C SER A 48 -16.18 -0.51 -18.23
N TYR A 49 -15.02 -1.04 -17.80
CA TYR A 49 -14.82 -1.38 -16.39
C TYR A 49 -14.59 -0.18 -15.50
N LEU A 50 -13.95 0.88 -16.00
CA LEU A 50 -13.77 2.14 -15.28
C LEU A 50 -15.11 2.86 -15.07
N ALA A 51 -15.94 2.94 -16.11
CA ALA A 51 -17.28 3.51 -16.01
C ALA A 51 -18.16 2.71 -15.03
N MET A 52 -18.11 1.38 -15.10
CA MET A 52 -18.81 0.51 -14.16
C MET A 52 -18.33 0.72 -12.72
N ALA A 53 -17.02 0.75 -12.50
CA ALA A 53 -16.46 0.96 -11.17
C ALA A 53 -16.88 2.32 -10.59
N GLU A 54 -16.89 3.37 -11.41
CA GLU A 54 -17.35 4.70 -11.01
C GLU A 54 -18.82 4.68 -10.57
N GLU A 55 -19.70 4.08 -11.38
CA GLU A 55 -21.10 3.91 -11.03
C GLU A 55 -21.25 3.20 -9.68
N LYS A 56 -20.52 2.10 -9.46
CA LYS A 56 -20.62 1.32 -8.23
C LYS A 56 -20.06 2.03 -7.01
N VAL A 57 -18.95 2.75 -7.15
CA VAL A 57 -18.38 3.56 -6.05
C VAL A 57 -19.36 4.66 -5.65
N ILE A 58 -19.93 5.38 -6.61
CA ILE A 58 -20.92 6.43 -6.37
C ILE A 58 -22.19 5.85 -5.72
N ALA A 59 -22.70 4.72 -6.24
CA ALA A 59 -23.87 4.05 -5.67
C ALA A 59 -23.64 3.59 -4.22
N ALA A 60 -22.39 3.26 -3.86
CA ALA A 60 -22.00 2.90 -2.51
C ALA A 60 -21.69 4.12 -1.61
N GLY A 61 -21.92 5.35 -2.09
CA GLY A 61 -21.75 6.61 -1.36
C GLY A 61 -20.34 7.22 -1.46
N GLY A 62 -19.43 6.63 -2.23
CA GLY A 62 -18.10 7.16 -2.46
C GLY A 62 -18.08 8.28 -3.51
N HIS A 63 -16.92 8.92 -3.65
CA HIS A 63 -16.66 9.93 -4.68
C HIS A 63 -15.50 9.46 -5.57
N VAL A 64 -15.64 9.67 -6.88
CA VAL A 64 -14.61 9.37 -7.87
C VAL A 64 -14.06 10.66 -8.44
N HIS A 65 -12.74 10.77 -8.43
CA HIS A 65 -12.01 11.86 -9.05
C HIS A 65 -11.06 11.28 -10.09
N TRP A 66 -11.21 11.72 -11.34
CA TRP A 66 -10.29 11.39 -12.42
C TRP A 66 -9.14 12.39 -12.44
N ALA A 67 -7.92 11.88 -12.56
CA ALA A 67 -6.71 12.68 -12.68
C ALA A 67 -5.83 12.09 -13.79
N ARG A 68 -5.30 12.96 -14.65
CA ARG A 68 -4.50 12.57 -15.83
C ARG A 68 -3.01 12.50 -15.51
N ASP A 69 -2.58 13.21 -14.48
CA ASP A 69 -1.17 13.36 -14.08
C ASP A 69 -1.03 13.65 -12.58
N ALA A 70 0.22 13.79 -12.13
CA ALA A 70 0.57 14.07 -10.74
C ALA A 70 -0.03 15.39 -10.23
N GLU A 71 0.00 16.46 -11.04
CA GLU A 71 -0.46 17.79 -10.63
C GLU A 71 -1.97 17.79 -10.35
N GLU A 72 -2.75 17.07 -11.17
CA GLU A 72 -4.18 16.91 -10.92
C GLU A 72 -4.45 16.13 -9.64
N VAL A 73 -3.71 15.04 -9.39
CA VAL A 73 -3.82 14.29 -8.13
C VAL A 73 -3.49 15.19 -6.94
N HIS A 74 -2.40 15.95 -7.00
CA HIS A 74 -1.99 16.87 -5.93
C HIS A 74 -3.08 17.88 -5.61
N ARG A 75 -3.63 18.56 -6.63
CA ARG A 75 -4.70 19.53 -6.47
C ARG A 75 -5.93 18.90 -5.81
N ILE A 76 -6.38 17.75 -6.30
CA ILE A 76 -7.55 17.05 -5.75
C ILE A 76 -7.33 16.70 -4.28
N VAL A 77 -6.18 16.10 -3.94
CA VAL A 77 -5.91 15.69 -2.56
C VAL A 77 -5.81 16.90 -1.62
N LEU A 78 -5.16 17.98 -2.06
CA LEU A 78 -5.06 19.22 -1.29
C LEU A 78 -6.43 19.90 -1.10
N ASP A 79 -7.27 19.92 -2.13
CA ASP A 79 -8.62 20.46 -2.04
C ASP A 79 -9.46 19.68 -1.03
N ILE A 80 -9.41 18.34 -1.06
CA ILE A 80 -10.09 17.48 -0.09
C ILE A 80 -9.53 17.73 1.33
N ALA A 81 -8.20 17.81 1.48
CA ALA A 81 -7.58 18.08 2.77
C ALA A 81 -8.01 19.44 3.34
N SER A 82 -8.04 20.47 2.49
CA SER A 82 -8.48 21.83 2.84
C SER A 82 -9.96 21.86 3.27
N GLN A 83 -10.85 21.25 2.47
CA GLN A 83 -12.29 21.19 2.77
C GLN A 83 -12.58 20.55 4.12
N HIS A 84 -11.77 19.58 4.52
CA HIS A 84 -11.90 18.87 5.80
C HIS A 84 -10.99 19.42 6.92
N SER A 85 -10.30 20.55 6.69
CA SER A 85 -9.38 21.16 7.66
C SER A 85 -8.33 20.17 8.20
N VAL A 86 -7.79 19.33 7.30
CA VAL A 86 -6.85 18.27 7.65
C VAL A 86 -5.46 18.86 7.88
N HIS A 87 -4.92 18.64 9.08
CA HIS A 87 -3.54 19.01 9.44
C HIS A 87 -2.61 17.81 9.59
N LYS A 88 -3.17 16.59 9.61
CA LYS A 88 -2.44 15.35 9.82
C LYS A 88 -3.03 14.23 8.96
N ILE A 89 -2.15 13.54 8.25
CA ILE A 89 -2.44 12.43 7.35
C ILE A 89 -1.63 11.22 7.77
N VAL A 90 -2.27 10.06 7.77
CA VAL A 90 -1.58 8.76 7.82
C VAL A 90 -1.68 8.10 6.46
N LYS A 91 -0.60 7.53 5.95
CA LYS A 91 -0.54 6.96 4.62
C LYS A 91 -0.03 5.51 4.63
N VAL A 92 -0.71 4.64 3.91
CA VAL A 92 -0.21 3.30 3.59
C VAL A 92 0.79 3.41 2.46
N LYS A 93 1.87 2.62 2.51
CA LYS A 93 2.81 2.46 1.40
C LYS A 93 2.05 2.30 0.07
N SER A 94 2.38 3.15 -0.89
CA SER A 94 1.85 3.07 -2.24
C SER A 94 2.87 3.59 -3.23
N MET A 95 3.19 2.79 -4.26
CA MET A 95 4.17 3.19 -5.27
C MET A 95 3.69 4.38 -6.10
N VAL A 96 2.38 4.48 -6.35
CA VAL A 96 1.83 5.61 -7.13
C VAL A 96 1.96 6.93 -6.37
N THR A 97 1.82 6.92 -5.04
CA THR A 97 1.95 8.16 -4.25
C THR A 97 3.42 8.56 -4.05
N GLU A 98 4.33 7.58 -4.05
CA GLU A 98 5.78 7.81 -4.09
C GLU A 98 6.22 8.39 -5.44
N GLU A 99 5.74 7.84 -6.56
CA GLU A 99 6.09 8.28 -7.92
C GLU A 99 5.68 9.73 -8.20
N ILE A 100 4.54 10.15 -7.64
CA ILE A 100 4.07 11.53 -7.76
C ILE A 100 4.58 12.44 -6.63
N GLU A 101 5.47 11.95 -5.75
CA GLU A 101 6.05 12.74 -4.65
C GLU A 101 5.01 13.39 -3.72
N LEU A 102 3.88 12.70 -3.47
CA LEU A 102 2.72 13.26 -2.78
C LEU A 102 3.02 13.79 -1.37
N ASN A 103 3.90 13.12 -0.63
CA ASN A 103 4.25 13.53 0.73
C ASN A 103 4.85 14.94 0.74
N HIS A 104 5.78 15.24 -0.17
CA HIS A 104 6.44 16.55 -0.24
C HIS A 104 5.43 17.67 -0.51
N VAL A 105 4.51 17.45 -1.44
CA VAL A 105 3.48 18.45 -1.78
C VAL A 105 2.54 18.74 -0.60
N LEU A 106 2.17 17.72 0.16
CA LEU A 106 1.34 17.88 1.37
C LEU A 106 2.12 18.57 2.49
N GLU A 107 3.38 18.20 2.70
CA GLU A 107 4.25 18.77 3.72
C GLU A 107 4.56 20.25 3.45
N ASP A 108 4.73 20.64 2.18
CA ASP A 108 4.92 22.04 1.75
C ASP A 108 3.71 22.92 2.08
N GLN A 109 2.51 22.34 2.20
CA GLN A 109 1.29 23.02 2.66
C GLN A 109 1.11 22.96 4.18
N GLY A 110 2.13 22.50 4.93
CA GLY A 110 2.12 22.41 6.38
C GLY A 110 1.30 21.23 6.93
N ILE A 111 0.91 20.27 6.09
CA ILE A 111 0.20 19.07 6.51
C ILE A 111 1.22 18.02 6.95
N LYS A 112 1.08 17.50 8.16
CA LYS A 112 1.95 16.42 8.65
C LYS A 112 1.54 15.09 8.03
N VAL A 113 2.42 14.43 7.30
CA VAL A 113 2.17 13.12 6.71
C VAL A 113 3.00 12.07 7.42
N TYR A 114 2.39 10.94 7.79
CA TYR A 114 3.09 9.81 8.41
C TYR A 114 2.92 8.56 7.58
N GLU A 115 4.03 7.98 7.15
CA GLU A 115 4.04 6.62 6.61
C GLU A 115 3.72 5.61 7.70
N THR A 116 2.90 4.63 7.36
CA THR A 116 2.38 3.66 8.32
C THR A 116 2.99 2.27 8.18
N ASP A 117 3.68 2.01 7.07
CA ASP A 117 4.58 0.87 6.88
C ASP A 117 5.87 1.12 7.66
N LEU A 118 6.34 0.15 8.45
CA LEU A 118 7.52 0.35 9.29
C LEU A 118 8.76 0.73 8.47
N GLY A 119 8.94 0.09 7.31
CA GLY A 119 10.08 0.36 6.43
C GLY A 119 10.01 1.77 5.86
N GLU A 120 8.85 2.18 5.36
CA GLU A 120 8.64 3.54 4.85
C GLU A 120 8.77 4.60 5.95
N PHE A 121 8.26 4.32 7.15
CA PHE A 121 8.39 5.22 8.30
C PHE A 121 9.85 5.46 8.70
N ILE A 122 10.67 4.40 8.70
CA ILE A 122 12.12 4.50 8.96
C ILE A 122 12.79 5.38 7.89
N VAL A 123 12.49 5.13 6.62
CA VAL A 123 13.06 5.87 5.48
C VAL A 123 12.62 7.35 5.51
N GLN A 124 11.36 7.61 5.85
CA GLN A 124 10.81 8.95 6.04
C GLN A 124 11.53 9.69 7.16
N LEU A 125 11.70 9.08 8.34
CA LEU A 125 12.43 9.67 9.46
C LEU A 125 13.90 9.97 9.12
N ALA A 126 14.51 9.14 8.29
CA ALA A 126 15.87 9.32 7.82
C ALA A 126 15.99 10.43 6.76
N GLY A 127 14.89 10.88 6.15
CA GLY A 127 14.90 11.81 5.02
C GLY A 127 15.56 11.20 3.78
N GLN A 128 15.39 9.89 3.57
CA GLN A 128 16.02 9.13 2.50
C GLN A 128 14.98 8.61 1.51
N ARG A 129 15.43 8.04 0.39
CA ARG A 129 14.57 7.31 -0.55
C ARG A 129 14.61 5.81 -0.26
N PRO A 130 13.54 5.06 -0.56
CA PRO A 130 13.50 3.62 -0.33
C PRO A 130 14.53 2.88 -1.20
N SER A 131 15.25 1.92 -0.61
CA SER A 131 16.25 1.12 -1.32
C SER A 131 15.70 -0.08 -2.08
N HIS A 132 14.47 -0.50 -1.77
CA HIS A 132 13.83 -1.67 -2.38
C HIS A 132 12.31 -1.55 -2.35
N ILE A 133 11.65 -1.95 -3.44
CA ILE A 133 10.20 -1.80 -3.64
C ILE A 133 9.38 -2.47 -2.54
N THR A 134 9.79 -3.64 -2.03
CA THR A 134 9.05 -4.36 -0.96
C THR A 134 9.71 -4.27 0.42
N ALA A 135 10.90 -3.68 0.52
CA ALA A 135 11.67 -3.61 1.76
C ALA A 135 12.41 -2.27 1.84
N PRO A 136 11.70 -1.15 2.10
CA PRO A 136 12.23 0.21 1.92
C PRO A 136 13.56 0.45 2.62
N ALA A 137 13.64 0.08 3.90
CA ALA A 137 14.81 0.26 4.77
C ALA A 137 15.84 -0.88 4.71
N LEU A 138 15.82 -1.73 3.67
CA LEU A 138 16.71 -2.92 3.58
C LEU A 138 18.21 -2.59 3.66
N HIS A 139 18.59 -1.38 3.28
CA HIS A 139 19.96 -0.88 3.34
C HIS A 139 20.42 -0.49 4.75
N MET A 140 19.50 -0.32 5.70
CA MET A 140 19.78 0.11 7.07
C MET A 140 19.89 -1.08 8.02
N THR A 141 20.86 -0.99 8.93
CA THR A 141 21.08 -1.94 10.02
C THR A 141 20.19 -1.59 11.22
N LYS A 142 19.99 -2.55 12.12
CA LYS A 142 19.21 -2.33 13.35
C LYS A 142 19.90 -1.34 14.29
N GLU A 143 21.23 -1.24 14.25
CA GLU A 143 22.03 -0.25 14.96
C GLU A 143 21.74 1.17 14.42
N GLU A 144 21.83 1.37 13.11
CA GLU A 144 21.51 2.66 12.48
C GLU A 144 20.05 3.08 12.73
N ILE A 145 19.11 2.14 12.71
CA ILE A 145 17.70 2.42 13.01
C ILE A 145 17.51 2.83 14.48
N ALA A 146 18.21 2.17 15.41
CA ALA A 146 18.14 2.52 16.84
C ALA A 146 18.70 3.93 17.09
N ASP A 147 19.83 4.27 16.48
CA ASP A 147 20.42 5.60 16.57
C ASP A 147 19.48 6.67 15.98
N LEU A 148 18.88 6.38 14.81
CA LEU A 148 17.88 7.26 14.18
C LEU A 148 16.67 7.50 15.11
N PHE A 149 16.16 6.46 15.76
CA PHE A 149 15.02 6.59 16.69
C PHE A 149 15.40 7.41 17.92
N CYS A 150 16.61 7.23 18.46
CA CYS A 150 17.12 8.07 19.53
C CYS A 150 17.21 9.54 19.11
N GLU A 151 17.73 9.82 17.91
CA GLU A 151 17.92 11.16 17.40
C GLU A 151 16.60 11.86 17.07
N LYS A 152 15.75 11.24 16.25
CA LYS A 152 14.55 11.86 15.67
C LYS A 152 13.34 11.80 16.59
N LEU A 153 13.17 10.68 17.30
CA LEU A 153 11.99 10.44 18.14
C LEU A 153 12.24 10.78 19.61
N LYS A 154 13.50 11.06 20.00
CA LYS A 154 13.90 11.40 21.37
C LYS A 154 13.51 10.32 22.39
N VAL A 155 13.57 9.06 21.99
CA VAL A 155 13.29 7.88 22.83
C VAL A 155 14.55 7.03 22.99
N LYS A 156 14.68 6.31 24.11
CA LYS A 156 15.73 5.29 24.23
C LYS A 156 15.36 4.11 23.32
N ALA A 157 16.19 3.84 22.32
CA ALA A 157 16.04 2.71 21.42
C ALA A 157 17.27 1.81 21.50
N GLU A 158 17.05 0.51 21.69
CA GLU A 158 18.11 -0.50 21.65
C GLU A 158 18.07 -1.20 20.27
N PRO A 159 19.22 -1.67 19.74
CA PRO A 159 19.31 -2.33 18.43
C PRO A 159 18.76 -3.77 18.47
N ASP A 160 17.50 -3.89 18.88
CA ASP A 160 16.69 -5.10 18.88
C ASP A 160 15.46 -4.87 17.98
N PRO A 161 15.27 -5.68 16.91
CA PRO A 161 14.18 -5.47 15.96
C PRO A 161 12.78 -5.48 16.59
N LYS A 162 12.55 -6.27 17.65
CA LYS A 162 11.23 -6.32 18.30
C LYS A 162 10.98 -5.03 19.08
N LEU A 163 11.96 -4.56 19.85
CA LEU A 163 11.86 -3.30 20.58
C LEU A 163 11.68 -2.11 19.64
N LEU A 164 12.45 -2.04 18.54
CA LEU A 164 12.29 -0.99 17.54
C LEU A 164 10.90 -0.99 16.90
N THR A 165 10.39 -2.17 16.55
CA THR A 165 9.03 -2.32 16.01
C THR A 165 7.97 -1.85 17.01
N GLU A 166 8.09 -2.18 18.29
CA GLU A 166 7.15 -1.74 19.32
C GLU A 166 7.20 -0.22 19.58
N ILE A 167 8.38 0.40 19.51
CA ILE A 167 8.53 1.87 19.57
C ILE A 167 7.76 2.52 18.43
N ALA A 168 8.01 2.10 17.19
CA ALA A 168 7.33 2.63 16.01
C ALA A 168 5.82 2.43 16.09
N ARG A 169 5.39 1.23 16.52
CA ARG A 169 3.97 0.90 16.70
C ARG A 169 3.28 1.81 17.71
N LYS A 170 3.93 2.10 18.85
CA LYS A 170 3.37 2.97 19.89
C LYS A 170 3.17 4.38 19.36
N LEU A 171 4.17 4.93 18.67
CA LEU A 171 4.11 6.27 18.08
C LEU A 171 3.04 6.36 16.99
N LEU A 172 3.09 5.46 16.00
CA LEU A 172 2.12 5.45 14.90
C LEU A 172 0.67 5.28 15.39
N ARG A 173 0.44 4.56 16.49
CA ARG A 173 -0.90 4.44 17.08
C ARG A 173 -1.52 5.78 17.46
N GLU A 174 -0.75 6.70 18.02
CA GLU A 174 -1.24 8.05 18.31
C GLU A 174 -1.50 8.83 17.02
N GLU A 175 -0.66 8.66 16.00
CA GLU A 175 -0.84 9.31 14.71
C GLU A 175 -2.12 8.84 14.00
N PHE A 176 -2.41 7.53 14.01
CA PHE A 176 -3.66 6.99 13.45
C PHE A 176 -4.91 7.56 14.10
N LEU A 177 -4.91 7.74 15.42
CA LEU A 177 -6.07 8.23 16.18
C LEU A 177 -6.32 9.73 15.97
N ASN A 178 -5.26 10.48 15.66
CA ASN A 178 -5.33 11.93 15.53
C ASN A 178 -5.30 12.42 14.08
N ALA A 179 -5.22 11.52 13.10
CA ALA A 179 -5.22 11.88 11.69
C ALA A 179 -6.61 12.26 11.19
N GLY A 180 -6.69 13.39 10.47
CA GLY A 180 -7.92 13.84 9.82
C GLY A 180 -8.20 13.13 8.50
N MET A 181 -7.18 12.53 7.89
CA MET A 181 -7.31 11.77 6.65
C MET A 181 -6.35 10.59 6.60
N GLY A 182 -6.84 9.49 6.04
CA GLY A 182 -6.05 8.33 5.64
C GLY A 182 -5.85 8.31 4.13
N ILE A 183 -4.64 8.05 3.67
CA ILE A 183 -4.35 7.85 2.25
C ILE A 183 -3.89 6.42 2.01
N SER A 184 -4.42 5.77 0.99
CA SER A 184 -3.96 4.45 0.55
C SER A 184 -3.72 4.40 -0.95
N GLY A 185 -2.99 3.39 -1.37
CA GLY A 185 -3.06 2.91 -2.76
C GLY A 185 -4.24 1.96 -2.97
N GLY A 186 -4.09 1.08 -3.95
CA GLY A 186 -4.94 -0.09 -4.19
C GLY A 186 -4.16 -1.17 -4.92
N ASN A 187 -4.29 -2.43 -4.50
CA ASN A 187 -3.76 -3.55 -5.28
C ASN A 187 -4.66 -3.81 -6.48
N PHE A 188 -5.97 -3.76 -6.27
CA PHE A 188 -7.00 -3.90 -7.31
C PHE A 188 -8.21 -3.02 -6.97
N LEU A 189 -9.00 -2.70 -8.01
CA LEU A 189 -10.35 -2.14 -7.88
C LEU A 189 -11.31 -3.08 -8.62
N ILE A 190 -12.28 -3.65 -7.92
CA ILE A 190 -13.26 -4.58 -8.51
C ILE A 190 -14.38 -3.76 -9.15
N ALA A 191 -14.55 -3.86 -10.46
CA ALA A 191 -15.51 -3.06 -11.22
C ALA A 191 -16.96 -3.39 -10.85
N GLU A 192 -17.32 -4.68 -10.74
CA GLU A 192 -18.71 -5.10 -10.53
C GLU A 192 -19.34 -4.57 -9.22
N THR A 193 -18.51 -4.26 -8.21
CA THR A 193 -18.95 -3.79 -6.89
C THR A 193 -18.35 -2.45 -6.45
N GLY A 194 -17.42 -1.88 -7.22
CA GLY A 194 -16.70 -0.67 -6.79
C GLY A 194 -15.82 -0.90 -5.55
N THR A 195 -15.31 -2.12 -5.37
CA THR A 195 -14.58 -2.52 -4.15
C THR A 195 -13.08 -2.29 -4.30
N LEU A 196 -12.49 -1.50 -3.40
CA LEU A 196 -11.04 -1.37 -3.28
C LEU A 196 -10.45 -2.59 -2.57
N VAL A 197 -9.43 -3.19 -3.17
CA VAL A 197 -8.69 -4.32 -2.60
C VAL A 197 -7.32 -3.86 -2.15
N LEU A 198 -7.07 -3.97 -0.84
CA LEU A 198 -5.80 -3.65 -0.20
C LEU A 198 -5.17 -4.91 0.40
N VAL A 199 -3.94 -5.17 0.00
CA VAL A 199 -3.17 -6.32 0.45
C VAL A 199 -1.97 -5.82 1.24
N THR A 200 -1.93 -6.16 2.52
CA THR A 200 -0.83 -5.75 3.42
C THR A 200 -0.30 -6.95 4.19
N ASN A 201 0.97 -6.87 4.60
CA ASN A 201 1.59 -7.84 5.51
C ASN A 201 1.54 -7.37 6.97
N GLU A 202 1.03 -6.16 7.19
CA GLU A 202 0.91 -5.50 8.48
C GLU A 202 -0.53 -5.00 8.68
N GLY A 203 -0.94 -4.81 9.94
CA GLY A 203 -2.30 -4.34 10.27
C GLY A 203 -2.52 -2.83 10.05
N ASN A 204 -1.49 -2.10 9.60
CA ASN A 204 -1.50 -0.65 9.39
C ASN A 204 -2.54 -0.20 8.36
N GLY A 205 -2.73 -0.96 7.28
CA GLY A 205 -3.64 -0.62 6.20
C GLY A 205 -5.07 -0.41 6.70
N ARG A 206 -5.56 -1.35 7.53
CA ARG A 206 -6.90 -1.25 8.12
C ARG A 206 -7.01 -0.03 9.05
N MET A 207 -5.98 0.29 9.83
CA MET A 207 -6.00 1.47 10.69
C MET A 207 -6.04 2.76 9.87
N CYS A 208 -5.23 2.85 8.80
CA CYS A 208 -5.20 4.00 7.90
C CYS A 208 -6.54 4.22 7.18
N THR A 209 -7.23 3.16 6.75
CA THR A 209 -8.49 3.29 6.03
C THR A 209 -9.74 3.33 6.91
N SER A 210 -9.63 2.91 8.18
CA SER A 210 -10.79 2.76 9.08
C SER A 210 -10.80 3.70 10.30
N LEU A 211 -9.71 4.38 10.64
CA LEU A 211 -9.70 5.30 11.80
C LEU A 211 -9.92 6.76 11.40
N PRO A 212 -9.21 7.32 10.40
CA PRO A 212 -9.47 8.67 9.96
C PRO A 212 -10.90 8.84 9.43
N PRO A 213 -11.51 10.03 9.59
CA PRO A 213 -12.86 10.31 9.10
C PRO A 213 -12.91 10.43 7.57
N VAL A 214 -11.81 10.84 6.93
CA VAL A 214 -11.67 10.91 5.48
C VAL A 214 -10.70 9.84 5.00
N HIS A 215 -11.06 9.08 3.96
CA HIS A 215 -10.16 8.15 3.29
C HIS A 215 -10.07 8.48 1.80
N VAL A 216 -8.84 8.69 1.31
CA VAL A 216 -8.55 8.88 -0.10
C VAL A 216 -7.73 7.69 -0.61
N ALA A 217 -8.24 6.99 -1.62
CA ALA A 217 -7.50 5.93 -2.30
C ALA A 217 -7.03 6.43 -3.67
N ILE A 218 -5.72 6.36 -3.91
CA ILE A 218 -5.10 6.73 -5.19
C ILE A 218 -4.73 5.45 -5.92
N VAL A 219 -5.39 5.18 -7.04
CA VAL A 219 -5.31 3.91 -7.75
C VAL A 219 -5.10 4.19 -9.23
N GLY A 220 -4.07 3.57 -9.81
CA GLY A 220 -3.87 3.62 -11.26
C GLY A 220 -5.01 2.90 -12.00
N ILE A 221 -5.43 3.44 -13.14
CA ILE A 221 -6.54 2.91 -13.94
C ILE A 221 -6.30 1.45 -14.35
N GLU A 222 -5.03 1.06 -14.49
CA GLU A 222 -4.63 -0.27 -14.86
C GLU A 222 -4.91 -1.29 -13.75
N LYS A 223 -5.19 -0.89 -12.51
CA LYS A 223 -5.47 -1.80 -11.38
C LYS A 223 -6.88 -2.38 -11.38
N ILE A 224 -7.75 -1.92 -12.29
CA ILE A 224 -9.12 -2.43 -12.39
C ILE A 224 -9.13 -3.93 -12.72
N ILE A 225 -10.05 -4.66 -12.10
CA ILE A 225 -10.38 -6.05 -12.41
C ILE A 225 -11.91 -6.20 -12.52
N PRO A 226 -12.42 -7.12 -13.34
CA PRO A 226 -13.85 -7.23 -13.59
C PRO A 226 -14.68 -7.53 -12.34
N ASP A 227 -14.29 -8.57 -11.60
CA ASP A 227 -15.15 -9.25 -10.62
C ASP A 227 -14.39 -9.91 -9.45
N TRP A 228 -15.12 -10.51 -8.53
CA TRP A 228 -14.60 -11.24 -7.37
C TRP A 228 -13.83 -12.51 -7.74
N GLU A 229 -14.22 -13.20 -8.83
CA GLU A 229 -13.48 -14.36 -9.33
C GLU A 229 -12.08 -13.95 -9.79
N SER A 230 -12.03 -12.81 -10.49
CA SER A 230 -10.80 -12.17 -10.90
C SER A 230 -9.94 -11.79 -9.70
N ALA A 231 -10.54 -11.25 -8.63
CA ALA A 231 -9.83 -10.94 -7.40
C ALA A 231 -9.23 -12.20 -6.77
N ALA A 232 -9.96 -13.31 -6.73
CA ALA A 232 -9.48 -14.57 -6.18
C ALA A 232 -8.27 -15.13 -6.96
N VAL A 233 -8.29 -15.04 -8.29
CA VAL A 233 -7.15 -15.41 -9.15
C VAL A 233 -5.94 -14.53 -8.84
N MET A 234 -6.14 -13.21 -8.83
CA MET A 234 -5.05 -12.25 -8.65
C MET A 234 -4.42 -12.33 -7.25
N LEU A 235 -5.22 -12.52 -6.19
CA LEU A 235 -4.72 -12.68 -4.81
C LEU A 235 -3.89 -13.96 -4.65
N LYS A 236 -4.34 -15.09 -5.24
CA LYS A 236 -3.58 -16.35 -5.22
C LYS A 236 -2.24 -16.21 -5.93
N LEU A 237 -2.22 -15.51 -7.06
CA LEU A 237 -1.01 -15.29 -7.86
C LEU A 237 -0.04 -14.34 -7.13
N LEU A 238 -0.55 -13.23 -6.58
CA LEU A 238 0.24 -12.19 -5.90
C LEU A 238 0.95 -12.76 -4.67
N ALA A 239 0.22 -13.43 -3.76
CA ALA A 239 0.79 -13.93 -2.51
C ALA A 239 1.93 -14.94 -2.74
N ARG A 240 1.75 -15.84 -3.72
CA ARG A 240 2.79 -16.82 -4.09
C ARG A 240 3.98 -16.15 -4.76
N SER A 241 3.73 -15.12 -5.57
CA SER A 241 4.77 -14.45 -6.34
C SER A 241 5.70 -13.59 -5.50
N VAL A 242 5.16 -12.88 -4.51
CA VAL A 242 5.89 -11.84 -3.76
C VAL A 242 6.43 -12.37 -2.43
N SER A 243 5.56 -12.95 -1.59
CA SER A 243 5.95 -13.37 -0.23
C SER A 243 6.24 -14.87 -0.12
N GLY A 244 6.01 -15.63 -1.19
CA GLY A 244 6.06 -17.09 -1.13
C GLY A 244 5.06 -17.63 -0.10
N SER A 245 3.84 -17.08 -0.07
CA SER A 245 2.78 -17.47 0.85
C SER A 245 1.55 -17.92 0.07
N LYS A 246 0.72 -18.80 0.66
CA LYS A 246 -0.53 -19.26 0.01
C LYS A 246 -1.56 -18.13 -0.13
N ILE A 247 -1.57 -17.24 0.85
CA ILE A 247 -2.30 -15.96 0.91
C ILE A 247 -1.50 -15.00 1.82
N THR A 248 -1.69 -13.70 1.66
CA THR A 248 -1.08 -12.66 2.52
C THR A 248 -1.78 -12.54 3.86
N ALA A 249 -1.12 -11.89 4.84
CA ALA A 249 -1.63 -11.78 6.21
C ALA A 249 -2.94 -10.97 6.30
N TYR A 250 -3.04 -9.87 5.53
CA TYR A 250 -4.23 -9.02 5.51
C TYR A 250 -4.68 -8.78 4.07
N ASN A 251 -5.95 -9.09 3.80
CA ASN A 251 -6.65 -8.79 2.55
C ASN A 251 -7.89 -8.01 2.93
N THR A 252 -7.83 -6.69 2.76
CA THR A 252 -8.90 -5.77 3.14
C THR A 252 -9.68 -5.40 1.89
N PHE A 253 -11.00 -5.54 1.97
CA PHE A 253 -11.93 -5.19 0.90
C PHE A 253 -12.81 -4.05 1.41
N ILE A 254 -12.78 -2.92 0.71
CA ILE A 254 -13.48 -1.69 1.13
C ILE A 254 -14.52 -1.37 0.07
N THR A 255 -15.79 -1.39 0.47
CA THR A 255 -16.93 -1.06 -0.40
C THR A 255 -17.79 -0.04 0.31
N GLY A 256 -18.06 1.07 -0.39
CA GLY A 256 -18.88 2.15 0.13
C GLY A 256 -18.29 2.92 1.30
N VAL A 257 -19.10 3.81 1.84
CA VAL A 257 -18.77 4.64 3.01
C VAL A 257 -19.02 3.91 4.32
N ARG A 258 -18.36 4.38 5.39
CA ARG A 258 -18.60 3.94 6.77
C ARG A 258 -19.87 4.55 7.35
#